data_AF-A0A3M3U689-F1
#
_entry.id   AF-A0A3M3U689-F1
#
_cell.length_a   1.000
_cell.length_b   1.000
_cell.length_c   1.000
_cell.angle_alpha   90.00
_cell.angle_beta   90.00
_cell.angle_gamma   90.00
#
_symmetry.space_group_name_H-M   'P 1'
#
loop_
_entity.id
_entity.type
_entity.pdbx_description
1 polymer ?
#
loop_
_entity_poly.entity_id
_entity_poly.type
_entity_poly.pdbx_seq_one_letter_code
_entity_poly.pdbx_strand_id
1 'polypeptide(L)'
;MANASSSYSPQADHLLGRDDSPYWDDVKTPQKEDKPAILARSLAAAVTSGDSLLGSDHKAWQWGKLHRDNWTSTSPLAKQLGGGEFNRGASPAGGDHSTLNVSGFEWGKGFDTHVAPGLRMIVDFSLVEPMTGLISTGQSGNPASPYYANSIEPWQKGQYMSIPLQQQNYEKGYGKQRLTLTPGK
;
A
#
# COMPACT_ATOMS: atom_id res chain seq x y z
N MET A 1 -5.84 8.34 -23.11
CA MET A 1 -4.49 7.80 -22.89
C MET A 1 -3.71 8.86 -22.13
N ALA A 2 -3.45 8.66 -20.84
CA ALA A 2 -2.49 9.49 -20.12
C ALA A 2 -1.10 8.95 -20.47
N ASN A 3 -0.30 9.71 -21.23
CA ASN A 3 1.10 9.38 -21.43
C ASN A 3 1.90 9.88 -20.22
N ALA A 4 2.93 9.15 -19.81
CA ALA A 4 3.75 9.50 -18.65
C ALA A 4 4.42 10.89 -18.75
N SER A 5 4.40 11.53 -19.93
CA SER A 5 4.84 12.92 -20.13
C SER A 5 3.94 14.00 -19.52
N SER A 6 2.70 13.67 -19.11
CA SER A 6 1.80 14.65 -18.48
C SER A 6 1.89 14.70 -16.95
N SER A 7 2.66 13.81 -16.33
CA SER A 7 2.80 13.75 -14.87
C SER A 7 4.17 14.24 -14.45
N TYR A 8 4.26 15.53 -14.09
CA TYR A 8 5.48 16.09 -13.50
C TYR A 8 5.73 15.44 -12.13
N SER A 9 6.83 14.71 -11.99
CA SER A 9 7.34 14.28 -10.69
C SER A 9 8.40 15.30 -10.23
N PRO A 10 8.08 16.20 -9.29
CA PRO A 10 9.08 17.12 -8.75
C PRO A 10 10.27 16.37 -8.15
N GLN A 11 10.03 15.19 -7.57
CA GLN A 11 11.09 14.38 -6.99
C GLN A 11 12.09 13.90 -8.05
N ALA A 12 11.59 13.31 -9.14
CA ALA A 12 12.46 12.84 -10.21
C ALA A 12 13.19 13.99 -10.91
N ASP A 13 12.50 15.11 -11.15
CA ASP A 13 13.13 16.30 -11.75
C ASP A 13 14.29 16.81 -10.87
N HIS A 14 14.02 17.04 -9.58
CA HIS A 14 15.01 17.57 -8.65
C HIS A 14 16.16 16.60 -8.34
N LEU A 15 15.95 15.28 -8.38
CA LEU A 15 16.99 14.30 -8.06
C LEU A 15 17.78 13.82 -9.28
N LEU A 16 17.15 13.76 -10.45
CA LEU A 16 17.73 13.16 -11.65
C LEU A 16 17.97 14.16 -12.78
N GLY A 17 17.08 15.15 -12.95
CA GLY A 17 17.10 16.06 -14.10
C GLY A 17 17.86 17.37 -13.87
N ARG A 18 18.06 17.77 -12.60
CA ARG A 18 18.63 19.08 -12.23
C ARG A 18 19.96 18.97 -11.50
N ASP A 19 21.00 19.54 -12.09
CA ASP A 19 22.29 19.74 -11.42
C ASP A 19 22.24 20.92 -10.43
N ASP A 20 21.33 21.87 -10.63
CA ASP A 20 21.12 23.07 -9.79
C ASP A 20 20.06 22.87 -8.69
N SER A 21 19.67 21.63 -8.41
CA SER A 21 18.60 21.34 -7.45
C SER A 21 18.92 21.89 -6.06
N PRO A 22 17.95 22.53 -5.37
CA PRO A 22 18.13 22.97 -4.00
C PRO A 22 18.36 21.83 -3.01
N TYR A 23 18.16 20.57 -3.41
CA TYR A 23 18.48 19.41 -2.57
C TYR A 23 19.98 19.11 -2.49
N TRP A 24 20.79 19.74 -3.34
CA TRP A 24 22.25 19.54 -3.35
C TRP A 24 23.00 20.47 -2.40
N ASP A 25 22.30 21.25 -1.59
CA ASP A 25 22.88 22.19 -0.63
C ASP A 25 22.09 22.16 0.68
N ASP A 26 22.78 21.97 1.81
CA ASP A 26 22.16 22.14 3.12
C ASP A 26 22.34 23.59 3.57
N VAL A 27 21.31 24.41 3.39
CA VAL A 27 21.31 25.85 3.72
C VAL A 27 21.61 26.17 5.20
N LYS A 28 21.70 25.15 6.07
CA LYS A 28 22.08 25.30 7.47
C LYS A 28 23.59 25.25 7.69
N THR A 29 24.38 24.83 6.70
CA THR A 29 25.83 24.78 6.79
C THR A 29 26.46 26.07 6.25
N PRO A 30 27.65 26.46 6.74
CA PRO A 30 28.31 27.68 6.28
C PRO A 30 28.97 27.54 4.90
N GLN A 31 29.21 26.31 4.43
CA GLN A 31 29.85 26.03 3.15
C GLN A 31 28.85 25.39 2.22
N LYS A 32 28.68 25.96 1.02
CA LYS A 32 27.79 25.40 0.01
C LYS A 32 28.29 24.03 -0.43
N GLU A 33 27.41 23.04 -0.43
CA GLU A 33 27.75 21.70 -0.91
C GLU A 33 27.33 21.47 -2.36
N ASP A 34 27.74 20.32 -2.89
CA ASP A 34 27.37 19.84 -4.20
C ASP A 34 26.68 18.46 -4.13
N LYS A 35 26.17 18.02 -5.28
CA LYS A 35 25.45 16.76 -5.42
C LYS A 35 26.28 15.56 -4.92
N PRO A 36 27.56 15.38 -5.30
CA PRO A 36 28.40 14.32 -4.73
C PRO A 36 28.50 14.36 -3.20
N ALA A 37 28.73 15.54 -2.61
CA ALA A 37 28.85 15.68 -1.15
C ALA A 37 27.55 15.32 -0.43
N ILE A 38 26.40 15.76 -0.94
CA ILE A 38 25.09 15.40 -0.38
C ILE A 38 24.84 13.90 -0.51
N LEU A 39 25.08 13.29 -1.67
CA LEU A 39 24.88 11.85 -1.86
C LEU A 39 25.74 11.02 -0.90
N ALA A 40 27.00 11.41 -0.69
CA ALA A 40 27.88 10.74 0.27
C ALA A 40 27.36 10.84 1.70
N ARG A 41 26.90 12.04 2.12
CA ARG A 41 26.28 12.25 3.44
C ARG A 41 24.99 11.45 3.61
N SER A 42 24.12 11.46 2.60
CA SER A 42 22.86 10.71 2.61
C SER A 42 23.10 9.21 2.71
N LEU A 43 24.09 8.67 2.00
CA LEU A 43 24.46 7.25 2.09
C LEU A 43 24.94 6.88 3.50
N ALA A 44 25.83 7.69 4.09
CA ALA A 44 26.31 7.46 5.45
C ALA A 44 25.16 7.49 6.48
N ALA A 45 24.27 8.48 6.37
CA ALA A 45 23.09 8.60 7.21
C ALA A 45 22.11 7.44 7.01
N ALA A 46 21.94 6.95 5.79
CA ALA A 46 21.09 5.80 5.49
C ALA A 46 21.62 4.51 6.14
N VAL A 47 22.94 4.27 6.08
CA VAL A 47 23.57 3.11 6.75
C VAL A 47 23.39 3.19 8.26
N THR A 48 23.68 4.35 8.87
CA THR A 48 23.47 4.56 10.32
C THR A 48 22.01 4.34 10.72
N SER A 49 21.07 4.83 9.91
CA SER A 49 19.64 4.63 10.15
C SER A 49 19.24 3.17 10.03
N GLY A 50 19.77 2.47 9.03
CA GLY A 50 19.57 1.04 8.83
C GLY A 50 20.11 0.22 10.00
N ASP A 51 21.32 0.51 10.48
CA ASP A 51 21.89 -0.16 11.66
C ASP A 51 20.99 -0.01 12.89
N SER A 52 20.47 1.20 13.11
CA SER A 52 19.58 1.51 14.24
C SER A 52 18.24 0.75 14.15
N LEU A 53 17.65 0.69 12.96
CA LEU A 53 16.29 0.15 12.76
C LEU A 53 16.25 -1.35 12.44
N LEU A 54 17.31 -1.90 11.84
CA LEU A 54 17.38 -3.27 11.32
C LEU A 54 18.50 -4.11 11.94
N GLY A 55 19.41 -3.49 12.71
CA GLY A 55 20.55 -4.14 13.34
C GLY A 55 21.81 -4.13 12.46
N SER A 56 22.93 -4.50 13.06
CA SER A 56 24.27 -4.43 12.42
C SER A 56 24.56 -5.53 11.40
N ASP A 57 23.77 -6.61 11.37
CA ASP A 57 23.89 -7.63 10.32
C ASP A 57 23.14 -7.19 9.06
N HIS A 58 23.86 -6.54 8.15
CA HIS A 58 23.31 -6.02 6.90
C HIS A 58 22.74 -7.10 5.99
N LYS A 59 23.18 -8.37 6.11
CA LYS A 59 22.65 -9.48 5.31
C LYS A 59 21.25 -9.89 5.78
N ALA A 60 20.87 -9.55 7.01
CA ALA A 60 19.56 -9.82 7.59
C ALA A 60 18.55 -8.68 7.38
N TRP A 61 18.95 -7.60 6.70
CA TRP A 61 18.07 -6.48 6.38
C TRP A 61 16.99 -6.93 5.41
N GLN A 62 15.76 -6.55 5.72
CA GLN A 62 14.57 -6.90 4.93
C GLN A 62 13.67 -5.68 4.89
N TRP A 63 13.28 -5.26 3.68
CA TRP A 63 12.45 -4.07 3.49
C TRP A 63 11.17 -4.12 4.32
N GLY A 64 10.49 -5.27 4.32
CA GLY A 64 9.25 -5.48 5.06
C GLY A 64 9.36 -5.43 6.60
N LYS A 65 10.56 -5.29 7.17
CA LYS A 65 10.74 -4.97 8.60
C LYS A 65 10.51 -3.47 8.87
N LEU A 66 10.85 -2.61 7.92
CA LEU A 66 10.59 -1.16 7.98
C LEU A 66 9.24 -0.81 7.35
N HIS A 67 8.95 -1.41 6.20
CA HIS A 67 7.82 -1.09 5.36
C HIS A 67 6.66 -2.03 5.65
N ARG A 68 5.65 -1.53 6.34
CA ARG A 68 4.56 -2.36 6.87
C ARG A 68 3.21 -1.77 6.52
N ASP A 69 2.28 -2.64 6.13
CA ASP A 69 0.87 -2.30 6.03
C ASP A 69 0.26 -2.30 7.44
N ASN A 70 -0.19 -1.13 7.88
CA ASN A 70 -0.90 -0.97 9.14
C ASN A 70 -2.41 -0.91 8.89
N TRP A 71 -3.08 -2.01 9.21
CA TRP A 71 -4.52 -2.16 9.04
C TRP A 71 -5.28 -1.51 10.20
N THR A 72 -5.24 -0.19 10.27
CA THR A 72 -5.89 0.57 11.34
C THR A 72 -7.07 1.37 10.82
N SER A 73 -8.18 1.37 11.56
CA SER A 73 -9.35 2.18 11.21
C SER A 73 -9.21 3.58 11.77
N THR A 74 -9.43 4.58 10.91
CA THR A 74 -9.45 6.00 11.29
C THR A 74 -10.86 6.49 11.65
N SER A 75 -11.86 5.60 11.66
CA SER A 75 -13.25 5.98 11.95
C SER A 75 -13.38 6.55 13.38
N PRO A 76 -14.29 7.52 13.60
CA PRO A 76 -14.51 8.08 14.94
C PRO A 76 -14.85 7.01 15.99
N LEU A 77 -15.65 6.01 15.59
CA LEU A 77 -16.01 4.89 16.44
C LEU A 77 -14.80 4.02 16.82
N ALA A 78 -13.91 3.74 15.86
CA ALA A 78 -12.68 3.00 16.15
C ALA A 78 -11.81 3.76 17.14
N LYS A 79 -11.67 5.08 16.98
CA LYS A 79 -10.90 5.93 17.92
C LYS A 79 -11.52 5.92 19.32
N GLN A 80 -12.85 6.06 19.42
CA GLN A 80 -13.56 6.06 20.70
C GLN A 80 -13.44 4.71 21.43
N LEU A 81 -13.41 3.61 20.68
CA LEU A 81 -13.31 2.25 21.22
C LEU A 81 -11.86 1.72 21.31
N GLY A 82 -10.86 2.58 21.12
CA GLY A 82 -9.44 2.21 21.24
C GLY A 82 -8.93 1.27 20.14
N GLY A 83 -9.65 1.16 19.02
CA GLY A 83 -9.20 0.45 17.82
C GLY A 83 -9.28 -1.08 17.86
N GLY A 84 -9.81 -1.69 18.93
CA GLY A 84 -9.80 -3.15 19.18
C GLY A 84 -10.19 -4.01 17.97
N GLU A 85 -11.47 -4.29 17.78
CA GLU A 85 -11.95 -5.15 16.68
C GLU A 85 -11.76 -4.51 15.28
N PHE A 86 -11.44 -3.22 15.23
CA PHE A 86 -11.28 -2.46 13.99
C PHE A 86 -9.88 -2.64 13.38
N ASN A 87 -8.86 -2.86 14.20
CA ASN A 87 -7.49 -2.92 13.74
C ASN A 87 -7.08 -4.37 13.46
N ARG A 88 -6.16 -4.58 12.53
CA ARG A 88 -5.46 -5.85 12.32
C ARG A 88 -3.96 -5.63 12.46
N GLY A 89 -3.25 -6.70 12.80
CA GLY A 89 -1.81 -6.66 13.02
C GLY A 89 -1.07 -6.18 11.77
N ALA A 90 -0.03 -5.37 11.99
CA ALA A 90 0.78 -4.87 10.90
C ALA A 90 1.52 -6.01 10.19
N SER A 91 1.54 -5.97 8.87
CA SER A 91 2.16 -7.00 8.02
C SER A 91 3.30 -6.40 7.18
N PRO A 92 4.37 -7.15 6.92
CA PRO A 92 5.41 -6.73 5.97
C PRO A 92 4.81 -6.39 4.60
N ALA A 93 5.19 -5.25 4.04
CA ALA A 93 4.83 -4.83 2.70
C ALA A 93 6.08 -4.84 1.80
N GLY A 94 5.88 -5.23 0.54
CA GLY A 94 6.86 -5.04 -0.52
C GLY A 94 6.48 -3.84 -1.38
N GLY A 95 7.32 -3.52 -2.37
CA GLY A 95 7.06 -2.39 -3.27
C GLY A 95 7.37 -1.03 -2.63
N ASP A 96 7.02 0.01 -3.39
CA ASP A 96 7.21 1.43 -3.08
C ASP A 96 6.34 2.30 -4.01
N HIS A 97 6.61 3.60 -4.09
CA HIS A 97 5.92 4.57 -4.96
C HIS A 97 6.03 4.31 -6.47
N SER A 98 7.02 3.54 -6.90
CA SER A 98 7.44 3.39 -8.30
C SER A 98 7.29 1.96 -8.85
N THR A 99 7.05 0.99 -7.97
CA THR A 99 6.84 -0.41 -8.36
C THR A 99 5.40 -0.70 -8.80
N LEU A 100 5.22 -1.78 -9.56
CA LEU A 100 3.90 -2.24 -10.01
C LEU A 100 2.97 -2.58 -8.82
N ASN A 101 3.52 -3.26 -7.81
CA ASN A 101 2.83 -3.45 -6.53
C ASN A 101 3.02 -2.19 -5.67
N VAL A 102 2.29 -1.13 -6.01
CA VAL A 102 2.41 0.18 -5.36
C VAL A 102 2.23 0.04 -3.85
N SER A 103 3.18 0.58 -3.10
CA SER A 103 3.14 0.63 -1.64
C SER A 103 3.80 1.93 -1.17
N GLY A 104 3.09 3.03 -1.36
CA GLY A 104 3.60 4.37 -1.10
C GLY A 104 3.68 4.67 0.39
N PHE A 105 4.73 5.37 0.83
CA PHE A 105 4.94 5.82 2.22
C PHE A 105 5.28 7.31 2.28
N GLU A 106 5.11 7.96 3.43
CA GLU A 106 5.40 9.39 3.58
C GLU A 106 6.90 9.65 3.79
N TRP A 107 7.56 10.24 2.78
CA TRP A 107 8.97 10.59 2.85
C TRP A 107 9.27 11.53 4.01
N GLY A 108 10.32 11.23 4.77
CA GLY A 108 10.74 12.02 5.92
C GLY A 108 9.92 11.83 7.20
N LYS A 109 8.83 11.05 7.18
CA LYS A 109 8.06 10.69 8.38
C LYS A 109 8.30 9.26 8.86
N GLY A 110 8.40 8.32 7.92
CA GLY A 110 8.60 6.92 8.24
C GLY A 110 8.50 6.04 7.00
N PHE A 111 8.46 4.73 7.23
CA PHE A 111 8.44 3.74 6.18
C PHE A 111 7.14 2.96 6.12
N ASP A 112 6.18 3.17 7.02
CA ASP A 112 4.89 2.49 6.96
C ASP A 112 4.13 2.82 5.66
N THR A 113 3.45 1.81 5.09
CA THR A 113 2.63 1.99 3.91
C THR A 113 1.46 2.91 4.22
N HIS A 114 1.31 3.94 3.41
CA HIS A 114 0.20 4.90 3.43
C HIS A 114 -0.74 4.72 2.23
N VAL A 115 -0.23 4.22 1.10
CA VAL A 115 -0.99 4.02 -0.14
C VAL A 115 -0.78 2.62 -0.65
N ALA A 116 -1.86 1.85 -0.79
CA ALA A 116 -1.85 0.49 -1.32
C ALA A 116 -3.07 0.22 -2.24
N PRO A 117 -3.01 -0.75 -3.15
CA PRO A 117 -4.12 -1.12 -4.03
C PRO A 117 -5.36 -1.58 -3.25
N GLY A 118 -6.45 -0.82 -3.35
CA GLY A 118 -7.73 -1.20 -2.74
C GLY A 118 -8.39 -2.41 -3.41
N LEU A 119 -8.18 -2.59 -4.71
CA LEU A 119 -8.67 -3.71 -5.52
C LEU A 119 -7.55 -4.19 -6.44
N ARG A 120 -7.40 -5.49 -6.58
CA ARG A 120 -6.64 -6.13 -7.66
C ARG A 120 -7.59 -7.01 -8.46
N MET A 121 -7.55 -6.94 -9.79
CA MET A 121 -8.46 -7.70 -10.65
C MET A 121 -7.79 -8.15 -11.94
N ILE A 122 -8.29 -9.26 -12.48
CA ILE A 122 -7.90 -9.84 -13.77
C ILE A 122 -9.19 -10.11 -14.55
N VAL A 123 -9.18 -9.77 -15.84
CA VAL A 123 -10.28 -10.08 -16.76
C VAL A 123 -9.74 -10.86 -17.95
N ASP A 124 -10.16 -12.11 -18.07
CA ASP A 124 -9.85 -12.97 -19.22
C ASP A 124 -11.11 -13.15 -20.07
N PHE A 125 -11.18 -12.42 -21.18
CA PHE A 125 -12.33 -12.44 -22.09
C PHE A 125 -12.51 -13.76 -22.86
N SER A 126 -11.56 -14.71 -22.75
CA SER A 126 -11.74 -16.05 -23.32
C SER A 126 -12.58 -16.98 -22.42
N LEU A 127 -12.78 -16.60 -21.15
CA LEU A 127 -13.52 -17.38 -20.16
C LEU A 127 -15.00 -16.99 -20.08
N VAL A 128 -15.84 -17.96 -19.72
CA VAL A 128 -17.28 -17.79 -19.51
C VAL A 128 -17.58 -16.93 -18.27
N GLU A 129 -16.75 -17.06 -17.24
CA GLU A 129 -16.73 -16.20 -16.06
C GLU A 129 -15.39 -15.45 -16.05
N PRO A 130 -15.31 -14.29 -16.72
CA PRO A 130 -14.04 -13.68 -17.10
C PRO A 130 -13.32 -12.99 -15.95
N MET A 131 -14.02 -12.68 -14.84
CA MET A 131 -13.52 -11.78 -13.81
C MET A 131 -13.05 -12.53 -12.56
N THR A 132 -11.82 -12.26 -12.15
CA THR A 132 -11.34 -12.53 -10.80
C THR A 132 -10.87 -11.25 -10.15
N GLY A 133 -11.03 -11.13 -8.84
CA GLY A 133 -10.59 -9.97 -8.12
C GLY A 133 -10.64 -10.15 -6.61
N LEU A 134 -9.99 -9.22 -5.93
CA LEU A 134 -9.96 -9.18 -4.48
C LEU A 134 -9.68 -7.76 -3.99
N ILE A 135 -10.45 -7.33 -2.99
CA ILE A 135 -10.18 -6.10 -2.25
C ILE A 135 -9.25 -6.36 -1.07
N SER A 136 -8.52 -5.34 -0.63
CA SER A 136 -7.45 -5.50 0.36
C SER A 136 -7.91 -5.93 1.76
N THR A 137 -9.15 -5.65 2.16
CA THR A 137 -9.66 -5.96 3.51
C THR A 137 -10.74 -7.02 3.51
N GLY A 138 -11.96 -6.65 3.16
CA GLY A 138 -13.14 -7.50 3.23
C GLY A 138 -14.37 -6.69 2.83
N GLN A 139 -15.41 -7.37 2.36
CA GLN A 139 -16.59 -6.71 1.79
C GLN A 139 -17.47 -6.02 2.84
N SER A 140 -17.30 -6.36 4.11
CA SER A 140 -18.07 -5.77 5.21
C SER A 140 -17.31 -4.62 5.87
N GLY A 141 -17.99 -3.50 6.09
CA GLY A 141 -17.48 -2.43 6.97
C GLY A 141 -17.73 -2.65 8.46
N ASN A 142 -18.47 -3.70 8.85
CA ASN A 142 -18.74 -4.06 10.24
C ASN A 142 -17.59 -4.93 10.81
N PRO A 143 -16.85 -4.48 11.85
CA PRO A 143 -15.74 -5.22 12.47
C PRO A 143 -16.10 -6.60 13.02
N ALA A 144 -17.35 -6.79 13.45
CA ALA A 144 -17.85 -8.05 13.97
C ALA A 144 -18.20 -9.06 12.85
N SER A 145 -18.19 -8.63 11.60
CA SER A 145 -18.48 -9.51 10.46
C SER A 145 -17.29 -10.41 10.17
N PRO A 146 -17.51 -11.71 9.86
CA PRO A 146 -16.45 -12.56 9.35
C PRO A 146 -15.85 -12.05 8.02
N TYR A 147 -16.55 -11.17 7.30
CA TYR A 147 -16.12 -10.59 6.04
C TYR A 147 -15.47 -9.20 6.18
N TYR A 148 -15.07 -8.78 7.38
CA TYR A 148 -14.43 -7.48 7.60
C TYR A 148 -12.97 -7.44 7.13
N ALA A 149 -12.24 -8.52 7.40
CA ALA A 149 -10.79 -8.59 7.20
C ALA A 149 -10.35 -9.92 6.56
N ASN A 150 -11.29 -10.72 6.06
CA ASN A 150 -11.01 -12.06 5.53
C ASN A 150 -10.17 -12.06 4.24
N SER A 151 -10.07 -10.92 3.56
CA SER A 151 -9.31 -10.79 2.31
C SER A 151 -7.89 -10.28 2.53
N ILE A 152 -7.49 -9.85 3.74
CA ILE A 152 -6.15 -9.31 4.01
C ILE A 152 -5.06 -10.31 3.64
N GLU A 153 -5.13 -11.53 4.18
CA GLU A 153 -4.10 -12.56 3.91
C GLU A 153 -4.11 -13.02 2.44
N PRO A 154 -5.27 -13.36 1.82
CA PRO A 154 -5.30 -13.68 0.39
C PRO A 154 -4.77 -12.53 -0.49
N TRP A 155 -5.09 -11.28 -0.14
CA TRP A 155 -4.59 -10.11 -0.87
C TRP A 155 -3.07 -10.01 -0.75
N GLN A 156 -2.49 -10.16 0.43
CA GLN A 156 -1.03 -10.17 0.61
C GLN A 156 -0.33 -11.25 -0.20
N LYS A 157 -0.99 -12.41 -0.39
CA LYS A 157 -0.47 -13.54 -1.17
C LYS A 157 -0.76 -13.45 -2.68
N GLY A 158 -1.40 -12.39 -3.15
CA GLY A 158 -1.80 -12.26 -4.56
C GLY A 158 -2.81 -13.31 -5.00
N GLN A 159 -3.66 -13.76 -4.07
CA GLN A 159 -4.75 -14.69 -4.35
C GLN A 159 -6.02 -13.91 -4.71
N TYR A 160 -6.85 -14.51 -5.56
CA TYR A 160 -8.05 -13.86 -6.10
C TYR A 160 -9.28 -14.74 -5.91
N MET A 161 -10.45 -14.12 -5.87
CA MET A 161 -11.73 -14.81 -5.90
C MET A 161 -12.38 -14.62 -7.26
N SER A 162 -13.11 -15.61 -7.74
CA SER A 162 -13.98 -15.45 -8.91
C SER A 162 -15.12 -14.48 -8.57
N ILE A 163 -15.49 -13.65 -9.53
CA ILE A 163 -16.63 -12.72 -9.45
C ILE A 163 -17.64 -13.17 -10.50
N PRO A 164 -18.61 -14.04 -10.15
CA PRO A 164 -19.55 -14.56 -11.13
C PRO A 164 -20.49 -13.49 -11.70
N LEU A 165 -20.59 -13.44 -13.01
CA LEU A 165 -21.50 -12.57 -13.76
C LEU A 165 -22.73 -13.35 -14.25
N GLN A 166 -22.68 -14.67 -14.31
CA GLN A 166 -23.83 -15.48 -14.71
C GLN A 166 -24.65 -15.92 -13.50
N GLN A 167 -25.98 -15.74 -13.59
CA GLN A 167 -26.91 -16.04 -12.51
C GLN A 167 -26.79 -17.48 -11.99
N GLN A 168 -26.57 -18.44 -12.88
CA GLN A 168 -26.38 -19.85 -12.53
C GLN A 168 -25.20 -20.12 -11.58
N ASN A 169 -24.24 -19.20 -11.49
CA ASN A 169 -23.05 -19.31 -10.66
C ASN A 169 -23.13 -18.46 -9.37
N TYR A 170 -24.21 -17.70 -9.16
CA TYR A 170 -24.31 -16.78 -8.01
C TYR A 170 -24.32 -17.50 -6.66
N GLU A 171 -24.94 -18.67 -6.55
CA GLU A 171 -24.90 -19.42 -5.29
C GLU A 171 -23.49 -19.89 -4.94
N LYS A 172 -22.69 -20.23 -5.95
CA LYS A 172 -21.30 -20.67 -5.77
C LYS A 172 -20.38 -19.52 -5.36
N GLY A 173 -20.53 -18.34 -5.96
CA GLY A 173 -19.66 -17.18 -5.66
C GLY A 173 -20.13 -16.31 -4.49
N TYR A 174 -21.44 -16.12 -4.33
CA TYR A 174 -22.03 -15.17 -3.38
C TYR A 174 -22.78 -15.86 -2.23
N GLY A 175 -22.78 -17.20 -2.20
CA GLY A 175 -23.52 -17.99 -1.22
C GLY A 175 -25.03 -17.94 -1.42
N LYS A 176 -25.77 -18.46 -0.43
CA LYS A 176 -27.23 -18.67 -0.49
C LYS A 176 -28.07 -17.68 0.30
N GLN A 177 -27.45 -16.80 1.09
CA GLN A 177 -28.17 -15.78 1.84
C GLN A 177 -28.74 -14.72 0.87
N ARG A 178 -30.03 -14.42 1.02
CA ARG A 178 -30.76 -13.48 0.15
C ARG A 178 -31.62 -12.56 1.00
N LEU A 179 -31.59 -11.27 0.67
CA LEU A 179 -32.46 -10.24 1.22
C LEU A 179 -33.35 -9.73 0.07
N THR A 180 -34.66 -9.91 0.20
CA THR A 180 -35.63 -9.35 -0.73
C THR A 180 -36.23 -8.10 -0.12
N LEU A 181 -36.05 -6.95 -0.77
CA LEU A 181 -36.65 -5.69 -0.36
C LEU A 181 -37.94 -5.48 -1.15
N THR A 182 -39.06 -5.40 -0.45
CA THR A 182 -40.37 -5.08 -1.03
C THR A 182 -40.79 -3.67 -0.61
N PRO A 183 -41.31 -2.83 -1.51
CA PRO A 183 -41.81 -1.51 -1.14
C PRO A 183 -42.88 -1.58 -0.05
N GLY A 184 -42.84 -0.62 0.87
CA GLY A 184 -43.96 -0.36 1.78
C GLY A 184 -45.16 0.16 1.00
N LYS A 185 -46.37 -0.18 1.44
CA LYS A 185 -47.62 0.36 0.89
C LYS A 185 -47.74 1.86 1.12
#